data_AF-M6W5I7-F1
#
_entry.id   AF-M6W5I7-F1
#
_cell.length_a   1.000
_cell.length_b   1.000
_cell.length_c   1.000
_cell.angle_alpha   90.00
_cell.angle_beta   90.00
_cell.angle_gamma   90.00
#
_symmetry.space_group_name_H-M   'P 1'
#
loop_
_entity.id
_entity.type
_entity.pdbx_description
1 polymer ?
#
loop_
_entity_poly.entity_id
_entity_poly.type
_entity_poly.pdbx_seq_one_letter_code
_entity_poly.pdbx_strand_id
1 'polypeptide(L)'
;MDAQKDLQKFDFTEEIIQHFKINSVIPVDFYNRNGQILIHKKENADGEDITKLLRFENQGIYFLKSEFEKIAGGKQGSGSDTVNGREVSFSKLVNAELTVELARNASGFLSELKKFPLHGNQVRHLNKSIDGILEDFKSTPDMENGLVNIIEVMSNAGVPMDSEILTKRTVISMAMKVRAGKVFTKVDMEQKKLDQMNLMMSSYLADVGYTQMKIPMQKDLKVEEFEYIKNHPIISYLMVANLPDLDDNIKTLVLNHHRPHKGEGMNNNYPQPKVLVHKLNLYKENIRMIR
;
A
#
# COMPACT_ATOMS: atom_id res chain seq x y z
N MET A 1 -32.55 -21.90 -5.55
CA MET A 1 -31.20 -21.37 -5.83
C MET A 1 -30.58 -21.02 -4.50
N ASP A 2 -29.41 -21.57 -4.16
CA ASP A 2 -28.73 -21.31 -2.88
C ASP A 2 -28.21 -19.86 -2.86
N ALA A 3 -29.06 -18.92 -2.46
CA ALA A 3 -28.69 -17.51 -2.29
C ALA A 3 -27.42 -17.35 -1.42
N GLN A 4 -27.16 -18.31 -0.53
CA GLN A 4 -26.01 -18.31 0.37
C GLN A 4 -24.64 -18.26 -0.33
N LYS A 5 -24.49 -18.78 -1.57
CA LYS A 5 -23.21 -18.74 -2.31
C LYS A 5 -22.92 -17.38 -2.95
N ASP A 6 -23.96 -16.57 -3.15
CA ASP A 6 -23.88 -15.29 -3.88
C ASP A 6 -24.00 -14.07 -2.97
N LEU A 7 -24.07 -14.29 -1.66
CA LEU A 7 -24.07 -13.24 -0.65
C LEU A 7 -22.64 -12.75 -0.38
N GLN A 8 -22.46 -11.44 -0.50
CA GLN A 8 -21.25 -10.72 -0.10
C GLN A 8 -21.53 -9.95 1.18
N LYS A 9 -20.58 -9.99 2.12
CA LYS A 9 -20.67 -9.18 3.33
C LYS A 9 -20.63 -7.70 2.92
N PHE A 10 -21.59 -6.95 3.41
CA PHE A 10 -21.62 -5.51 3.25
C PHE A 10 -20.68 -4.89 4.30
N ASP A 11 -19.67 -4.17 3.83
CA ASP A 11 -18.82 -3.38 4.69
C ASP A 11 -19.42 -1.99 4.82
N PHE A 12 -19.84 -1.67 6.05
CA PHE A 12 -20.38 -0.37 6.41
C PHE A 12 -19.27 0.65 6.33
N THR A 13 -19.30 1.48 5.30
CA THR A 13 -18.54 2.72 5.31
C THR A 13 -19.51 3.86 5.61
N GLU A 14 -19.04 4.84 6.37
CA GLU A 14 -19.87 5.98 6.78
C GLU A 14 -20.44 6.71 5.56
N GLU A 15 -19.70 6.70 4.44
CA GLU A 15 -20.08 7.31 3.17
C GLU A 15 -21.30 6.64 2.51
N ILE A 16 -21.38 5.31 2.50
CA ILE A 16 -22.51 4.59 1.88
C ILE A 16 -23.79 4.80 2.69
N ILE A 17 -23.67 4.83 4.03
CA ILE A 17 -24.82 5.11 4.90
C ILE A 17 -25.29 6.56 4.75
N GLN A 18 -24.38 7.52 4.61
CA GLN A 18 -24.75 8.90 4.31
C GLN A 18 -25.42 9.03 2.94
N HIS A 19 -24.97 8.28 1.93
CA HIS A 19 -25.63 8.25 0.61
C HIS A 19 -27.08 7.76 0.71
N PHE A 20 -27.33 6.66 1.44
CA PHE A 20 -28.70 6.18 1.68
C PHE A 20 -29.56 7.22 2.41
N LYS A 21 -28.95 7.97 3.34
CA LYS A 21 -29.63 8.99 4.13
C LYS A 21 -29.97 10.25 3.34
N ILE A 22 -29.03 10.75 2.55
CA ILE A 22 -29.21 11.94 1.72
C ILE A 22 -30.25 11.66 0.63
N ASN A 23 -30.17 10.50 -0.02
CA ASN A 23 -31.05 10.12 -1.11
C ASN A 23 -32.32 9.40 -0.65
N SER A 24 -32.50 9.21 0.66
CA SER A 24 -33.64 8.50 1.28
C SER A 24 -33.94 7.15 0.62
N VAL A 25 -32.89 6.39 0.23
CA VAL A 25 -33.02 5.16 -0.54
C VAL A 25 -32.17 4.03 0.03
N ILE A 26 -32.75 2.83 0.08
CA ILE A 26 -32.07 1.55 0.30
C ILE A 26 -32.14 0.80 -1.04
N PRO A 27 -31.03 0.70 -1.79
CA PRO A 27 -31.07 0.28 -3.19
C PRO A 27 -31.18 -1.25 -3.41
N VAL A 28 -30.94 -2.04 -2.35
CA VAL A 28 -30.90 -3.51 -2.40
C VAL A 28 -31.57 -4.13 -1.19
N ASP A 29 -31.97 -5.39 -1.32
CA ASP A 29 -32.33 -6.19 -0.15
C ASP A 29 -31.06 -6.59 0.60
N PHE A 30 -31.14 -6.56 1.92
CA PHE A 30 -30.06 -6.94 2.81
C PHE A 30 -30.44 -8.19 3.59
N TYR A 31 -29.47 -9.10 3.73
CA TYR A 31 -29.65 -10.45 4.22
C TYR A 31 -28.78 -10.73 5.44
N ASN A 32 -29.17 -11.72 6.23
CA ASN A 32 -28.26 -12.36 7.18
C ASN A 32 -27.40 -13.44 6.47
N ARG A 33 -26.46 -14.05 7.20
CA ARG A 33 -25.57 -15.10 6.68
C ARG A 33 -26.30 -16.36 6.18
N ASN A 34 -27.56 -16.55 6.59
CA ASN A 34 -28.40 -17.68 6.19
C ASN A 34 -29.30 -17.35 4.99
N GLY A 35 -29.19 -16.15 4.41
CA GLY A 35 -29.97 -15.71 3.25
C GLY A 35 -31.40 -15.29 3.56
N GLN A 36 -31.73 -15.01 4.83
CA GLN A 36 -33.00 -14.39 5.18
C GLN A 36 -32.89 -12.88 5.04
N ILE A 37 -33.88 -12.24 4.42
CA ILE A 37 -33.92 -10.78 4.28
C ILE A 37 -34.14 -10.15 5.66
N LEU A 38 -33.26 -9.23 6.03
CA LEU A 38 -33.33 -8.41 7.24
C LEU A 38 -33.92 -7.03 6.94
N ILE A 39 -33.57 -6.45 5.79
CA ILE A 39 -34.01 -5.12 5.38
C ILE A 39 -34.32 -5.15 3.89
N HIS A 40 -35.49 -4.64 3.51
CA HIS A 40 -35.91 -4.57 2.12
C HIS A 40 -35.36 -3.33 1.42
N LYS A 41 -35.12 -3.43 0.12
CA LYS A 41 -34.92 -2.27 -0.75
C LYS A 41 -36.12 -1.33 -0.65
N LYS A 42 -35.89 -0.03 -0.60
CA LYS A 42 -36.92 0.99 -0.37
C LYS A 42 -36.49 2.35 -0.95
N GLU A 43 -37.30 2.92 -1.82
CA GLU A 43 -37.00 4.22 -2.49
C GLU A 43 -37.32 5.46 -1.64
N ASN A 44 -38.13 5.32 -0.59
CA ASN A 44 -38.47 6.37 0.37
C ASN A 44 -38.16 5.88 1.80
N ALA A 45 -36.92 5.49 2.02
CA ALA A 45 -36.43 5.05 3.32
C ALA A 45 -36.40 6.23 4.30
N ASP A 46 -37.02 6.06 5.47
CA ASP A 46 -36.98 7.07 6.50
C ASP A 46 -35.71 6.93 7.37
N GLY A 47 -35.49 7.91 8.26
CA GLY A 47 -34.32 7.88 9.14
C GLY A 47 -34.28 6.67 10.08
N GLU A 48 -35.43 6.04 10.37
CA GLU A 48 -35.52 4.87 11.22
C GLU A 48 -35.08 3.60 10.47
N ASP A 49 -35.43 3.47 9.20
CA ASP A 49 -34.99 2.39 8.31
C ASP A 49 -33.47 2.36 8.13
N ILE A 50 -32.85 3.54 8.02
CA ILE A 50 -31.39 3.66 7.87
C ILE A 50 -30.68 3.45 9.21
N THR A 51 -31.31 3.83 10.32
CA THR A 51 -30.78 3.52 11.65
C THR A 51 -30.82 2.02 11.94
N LYS A 52 -31.77 1.27 11.37
CA LYS A 52 -31.79 -0.21 11.45
C LYS A 52 -30.57 -0.84 10.77
N LEU A 53 -30.10 -0.30 9.63
CA LEU A 53 -28.88 -0.77 8.97
C LEU A 53 -27.67 -0.73 9.91
N LEU A 54 -27.49 0.38 10.63
CA LEU A 54 -26.38 0.56 11.59
C LEU A 54 -26.43 -0.44 12.76
N ARG A 55 -27.62 -0.88 13.18
CA ARG A 55 -27.74 -1.88 14.27
C ARG A 55 -27.19 -3.26 13.88
N PHE A 56 -27.10 -3.56 12.58
CA PHE A 56 -26.61 -4.83 12.07
C PHE A 56 -25.12 -4.81 11.69
N GLU A 57 -24.44 -3.66 11.81
CA GLU A 57 -22.99 -3.53 11.57
C GLU A 57 -22.18 -4.55 12.38
N ASN A 58 -22.49 -4.67 13.67
CA ASN A 58 -21.82 -5.61 14.57
C ASN A 58 -22.21 -7.08 14.34
N GLN A 59 -23.34 -7.34 13.68
CA GLN A 59 -23.85 -8.70 13.43
C GLN A 59 -23.49 -9.23 12.04
N GLY A 60 -23.06 -8.34 11.13
CA GLY A 60 -22.74 -8.64 9.74
C GLY A 60 -24.00 -8.75 8.89
N ILE A 61 -24.12 -7.85 7.91
CA ILE A 61 -25.21 -7.85 6.92
C ILE A 61 -24.62 -8.18 5.54
N TYR A 62 -25.44 -8.75 4.67
CA TYR A 62 -25.01 -9.26 3.37
C TYR A 62 -25.93 -8.75 2.25
N PHE A 63 -25.43 -8.71 1.02
CA PHE A 63 -26.20 -8.36 -0.18
C PHE A 63 -25.83 -9.30 -1.32
N LEU A 64 -26.66 -9.37 -2.36
CA LEU A 64 -26.37 -10.18 -3.55
C LEU A 64 -25.27 -9.53 -4.39
N LYS A 65 -24.22 -10.28 -4.72
CA LYS A 65 -23.10 -9.81 -5.56
C LYS A 65 -23.56 -9.19 -6.89
N SER A 66 -24.62 -9.72 -7.49
CA SER A 66 -25.19 -9.21 -8.74
C SER A 66 -25.80 -7.81 -8.61
N GLU A 67 -26.07 -7.34 -7.40
CA GLU A 67 -26.67 -6.03 -7.12
C GLU A 67 -25.65 -5.01 -6.62
N PHE A 68 -24.35 -5.35 -6.63
CA PHE A 68 -23.28 -4.47 -6.19
C PHE A 68 -23.31 -3.10 -6.88
N GLU A 69 -23.60 -3.06 -8.19
CA GLU A 69 -23.69 -1.82 -8.97
C GLU A 69 -24.81 -0.88 -8.49
N LYS A 70 -25.85 -1.40 -7.83
CA LYS A 70 -26.94 -0.59 -7.27
C LYS A 70 -26.55 0.07 -5.95
N ILE A 71 -25.66 -0.58 -5.20
CA ILE A 71 -25.07 -0.03 -3.97
C ILE A 71 -24.01 1.01 -4.32
N ALA A 72 -23.21 0.74 -5.36
CA ALA A 72 -22.12 1.60 -5.81
C ALA A 72 -22.57 2.87 -6.56
N GLY A 73 -23.85 3.24 -6.52
CA GLY A 73 -24.37 4.43 -7.19
C GLY A 73 -24.55 4.23 -8.69
N GLY A 74 -25.48 3.34 -9.08
CA GLY A 74 -25.79 3.02 -10.47
C GLY A 74 -25.81 4.24 -11.39
N LYS A 75 -25.03 4.14 -12.49
CA LYS A 75 -24.84 5.20 -13.49
C LYS A 75 -26.15 5.88 -13.90
N GLN A 76 -26.35 7.11 -13.42
CA GLN A 76 -27.01 8.17 -14.16
C GLN A 76 -26.23 9.46 -13.95
N GLY A 77 -25.56 9.92 -15.00
CA GLY A 77 -24.87 11.21 -15.03
C GLY A 77 -23.38 11.07 -15.34
N SER A 78 -22.97 11.61 -16.49
CA SER A 78 -21.58 11.89 -16.86
C SER A 78 -21.01 13.00 -15.97
N GLY A 79 -20.85 12.72 -14.68
CA GLY A 79 -20.28 13.63 -13.69
C GLY A 79 -19.36 12.84 -12.78
N SER A 80 -18.16 13.36 -12.55
CA SER A 80 -17.16 12.81 -11.65
C SER A 80 -17.79 12.39 -10.30
N ASP A 81 -17.54 11.16 -9.86
CA ASP A 81 -17.85 10.74 -8.50
C ASP A 81 -16.87 11.40 -7.53
N THR A 82 -17.36 12.13 -6.54
CA THR A 82 -16.49 12.84 -5.59
C THR A 82 -16.28 12.05 -4.30
N VAL A 83 -15.04 11.75 -3.94
CA VAL A 83 -14.65 11.18 -2.64
C VAL A 83 -13.91 12.25 -1.85
N ASN A 84 -14.39 12.61 -0.66
CA ASN A 84 -13.83 13.69 0.16
C ASN A 84 -13.72 15.05 -0.59
N GLY A 85 -14.69 15.36 -1.46
CA GLY A 85 -14.70 16.59 -2.26
C GLY A 85 -13.67 16.63 -3.39
N ARG A 86 -13.07 15.47 -3.75
CA ARG A 86 -12.18 15.33 -4.91
C ARG A 86 -12.81 14.41 -5.93
N GLU A 87 -12.72 14.78 -7.21
CA GLU A 87 -13.12 13.93 -8.33
C GLU A 87 -12.32 12.62 -8.30
N VAL A 88 -13.01 11.48 -8.38
CA VAL A 88 -12.44 10.14 -8.45
C VAL A 88 -13.02 9.43 -9.65
N SER A 89 -12.16 8.85 -10.47
CA SER A 89 -12.56 7.98 -11.57
C SER A 89 -12.48 6.51 -11.12
N PHE A 90 -13.47 5.70 -11.50
CA PHE A 90 -13.42 4.25 -11.29
C PHE A 90 -12.54 3.52 -12.31
N SER A 91 -11.83 4.25 -13.16
CA SER A 91 -10.84 3.68 -14.07
C SER A 91 -9.74 2.97 -13.29
N LYS A 92 -9.52 1.70 -13.67
CA LYS A 92 -8.40 0.89 -13.21
C LYS A 92 -7.11 1.44 -13.79
N LEU A 93 -6.20 1.88 -12.93
CA LEU A 93 -5.02 2.63 -13.36
C LEU A 93 -3.79 1.79 -13.66
N VAL A 94 -3.75 0.54 -13.22
CA VAL A 94 -2.57 -0.30 -13.40
C VAL A 94 -2.93 -1.50 -14.24
N ASN A 95 -2.14 -1.73 -15.29
CA ASN A 95 -2.21 -2.94 -16.09
C ASN A 95 -2.03 -4.18 -15.20
N ALA A 96 -2.98 -5.11 -15.34
CA ALA A 96 -3.03 -6.30 -14.49
C ALA A 96 -1.86 -7.26 -14.80
N GLU A 97 -1.53 -7.44 -16.08
CA GLU A 97 -0.44 -8.30 -16.52
C GLU A 97 0.93 -7.81 -16.00
N LEU A 98 1.25 -6.53 -16.18
CA LEU A 98 2.52 -5.93 -15.74
C LEU A 98 2.69 -6.01 -14.22
N THR A 99 1.62 -5.82 -13.48
CA THR A 99 1.64 -5.93 -12.02
C THR A 99 1.84 -7.37 -11.55
N VAL A 100 1.15 -8.33 -12.19
CA VAL A 100 1.35 -9.76 -11.90
C VAL A 100 2.77 -10.19 -12.25
N GLU A 101 3.33 -9.68 -13.37
CA GLU A 101 4.72 -9.91 -13.74
C GLU A 101 5.68 -9.34 -12.68
N LEU A 102 5.49 -8.09 -12.25
CA LEU A 102 6.30 -7.50 -11.18
C LEU A 102 6.22 -8.32 -9.89
N ALA A 103 5.03 -8.81 -9.52
CA ALA A 103 4.84 -9.66 -8.35
C ALA A 103 5.57 -11.02 -8.47
N ARG A 104 5.55 -11.63 -9.65
CA ARG A 104 6.30 -12.88 -9.93
C ARG A 104 7.80 -12.64 -9.93
N ASN A 105 8.26 -11.53 -10.52
CA ASN A 105 9.65 -11.11 -10.50
C ASN A 105 10.12 -10.85 -9.06
N ALA A 106 9.27 -10.27 -8.21
CA ALA A 106 9.53 -10.11 -6.77
C ALA A 106 9.69 -11.45 -6.06
N SER A 107 8.87 -12.44 -6.37
CA SER A 107 9.01 -13.79 -5.81
C SER A 107 10.33 -14.45 -6.22
N GLY A 108 10.70 -14.39 -7.49
CA GLY A 108 11.98 -14.90 -7.99
C GLY A 108 13.16 -14.18 -7.31
N PHE A 109 13.11 -12.86 -7.31
CA PHE A 109 14.13 -11.99 -6.71
C PHE A 109 14.36 -12.30 -5.22
N LEU A 110 13.30 -12.34 -4.41
CA LEU A 110 13.43 -12.64 -2.97
C LEU A 110 13.96 -14.06 -2.73
N SER A 111 13.59 -15.02 -3.56
CA SER A 111 14.10 -16.39 -3.49
C SER A 111 15.60 -16.46 -3.83
N GLU A 112 16.06 -15.69 -4.83
CA GLU A 112 17.47 -15.59 -5.19
C GLU A 112 18.30 -14.92 -4.10
N LEU A 113 17.79 -13.83 -3.50
CA LEU A 113 18.48 -13.12 -2.43
C LEU A 113 18.76 -14.01 -1.21
N LYS A 114 17.92 -15.01 -0.94
CA LYS A 114 18.17 -16.00 0.12
C LYS A 114 19.41 -16.86 -0.14
N LYS A 115 19.89 -16.93 -1.39
CA LYS A 115 20.98 -17.82 -1.83
C LYS A 115 22.22 -17.05 -2.26
N PHE A 116 22.04 -15.89 -2.89
CA PHE A 116 23.10 -15.13 -3.53
C PHE A 116 23.02 -13.63 -3.17
N PRO A 117 24.17 -12.94 -3.06
CA PRO A 117 24.18 -11.49 -2.91
C PRO A 117 23.53 -10.79 -4.10
N LEU A 118 22.87 -9.66 -3.82
CA LEU A 118 22.32 -8.77 -4.84
C LEU A 118 23.44 -8.29 -5.77
N HIS A 119 23.17 -8.26 -7.08
CA HIS A 119 24.14 -7.81 -8.08
C HIS A 119 23.51 -6.94 -9.17
N GLY A 120 24.36 -6.24 -9.94
CA GLY A 120 23.94 -5.24 -10.94
C GLY A 120 22.93 -5.72 -11.98
N ASN A 121 23.02 -6.96 -12.46
CA ASN A 121 22.03 -7.50 -13.42
C ASN A 121 20.60 -7.54 -12.85
N GLN A 122 20.44 -7.93 -11.57
CA GLN A 122 19.14 -7.94 -10.90
C GLN A 122 18.59 -6.52 -10.75
N VAL A 123 19.45 -5.56 -10.39
CA VAL A 123 19.08 -4.14 -10.30
C VAL A 123 18.61 -3.59 -11.64
N ARG A 124 19.32 -3.89 -12.74
CA ARG A 124 18.91 -3.47 -14.09
C ARG A 124 17.59 -4.08 -14.52
N HIS A 125 17.36 -5.36 -14.24
CA HIS A 125 16.10 -6.02 -14.56
C HIS A 125 14.94 -5.40 -13.78
N LEU A 126 15.14 -5.18 -12.48
CA LEU A 126 14.17 -4.52 -11.63
C LEU A 126 13.83 -3.10 -12.13
N ASN A 127 14.85 -2.32 -12.48
CA ASN A 127 14.68 -0.96 -13.00
C ASN A 127 13.79 -0.97 -14.26
N LYS A 128 14.00 -1.91 -15.19
CA LYS A 128 13.16 -2.07 -16.38
C LYS A 128 11.70 -2.42 -16.04
N SER A 129 11.45 -3.36 -15.12
CA SER A 129 10.08 -3.71 -14.70
C SER A 129 9.36 -2.53 -14.04
N ILE A 130 10.08 -1.75 -13.23
CA ILE A 130 9.55 -0.55 -12.58
C ILE A 130 9.25 0.55 -13.61
N ASP A 131 10.15 0.79 -14.56
CA ASP A 131 9.95 1.78 -15.64
C ASP A 131 8.72 1.42 -16.48
N GLY A 132 8.54 0.13 -16.81
CA GLY A 132 7.37 -0.35 -17.56
C GLY A 132 6.03 -0.03 -16.86
N ILE A 133 5.94 -0.28 -15.55
CA ILE A 133 4.73 0.06 -14.78
C ILE A 133 4.55 1.57 -14.65
N LEU A 134 5.63 2.34 -14.50
CA LEU A 134 5.56 3.79 -14.41
C LEU A 134 5.04 4.41 -15.72
N GLU A 135 5.51 3.94 -16.86
CA GLU A 135 5.05 4.39 -18.17
C GLU A 135 3.60 3.98 -18.45
N ASP A 136 3.21 2.75 -18.11
CA ASP A 136 1.81 2.28 -18.19
C ASP A 136 0.87 3.18 -17.37
N PHE A 137 1.23 3.41 -16.11
CA PHE A 137 0.49 4.30 -15.23
C PHE A 137 0.38 5.69 -15.87
N LYS A 138 1.50 6.30 -16.31
CA LYS A 138 1.62 7.62 -17.01
C LYS A 138 0.81 7.77 -18.28
N SER A 139 0.58 6.67 -18.98
CA SER A 139 -0.22 6.67 -20.19
C SER A 139 -1.73 6.65 -19.93
N THR A 140 -2.16 6.37 -18.69
CA THR A 140 -3.58 6.24 -18.36
C THR A 140 -4.24 7.62 -18.22
N PRO A 141 -5.34 7.89 -18.96
CA PRO A 141 -6.01 9.20 -18.97
C PRO A 141 -6.45 9.70 -17.58
N ASP A 142 -6.85 8.78 -16.70
CA ASP A 142 -7.37 9.09 -15.37
C ASP A 142 -6.32 8.98 -14.26
N MET A 143 -5.03 8.99 -14.58
CA MET A 143 -3.92 8.83 -13.63
C MET A 143 -4.07 9.60 -12.31
N GLU A 144 -4.53 10.86 -12.38
CA GLU A 144 -4.60 11.77 -11.24
C GLU A 144 -5.68 11.33 -10.24
N ASN A 145 -6.80 10.83 -10.77
CA ASN A 145 -8.05 10.66 -10.02
C ASN A 145 -8.58 9.22 -10.03
N GLY A 146 -8.01 8.31 -10.84
CA GLY A 146 -8.47 6.94 -10.96
C GLY A 146 -8.20 6.08 -9.73
N LEU A 147 -8.73 4.86 -9.70
CA LEU A 147 -8.47 3.93 -8.59
C LEU A 147 -7.27 3.03 -8.91
N VAL A 148 -6.33 2.99 -7.97
CA VAL A 148 -5.20 2.04 -8.02
C VAL A 148 -5.72 0.67 -7.60
N ASN A 149 -6.02 -0.17 -8.59
CA ASN A 149 -6.62 -1.50 -8.45
C ASN A 149 -5.63 -2.60 -8.02
N ILE A 150 -4.62 -2.26 -7.23
CA ILE A 150 -3.49 -3.15 -6.91
C ILE A 150 -3.92 -4.39 -6.10
N ILE A 151 -4.90 -4.26 -5.20
CA ILE A 151 -5.38 -5.37 -4.35
C ILE A 151 -6.08 -6.44 -5.21
N GLU A 152 -6.96 -6.00 -6.11
CA GLU A 152 -7.69 -6.88 -7.03
C GLU A 152 -6.75 -7.60 -8.01
N VAL A 153 -5.76 -6.88 -8.53
CA VAL A 153 -4.79 -7.47 -9.46
C VAL A 153 -3.94 -8.53 -8.76
N MET A 154 -3.55 -8.27 -7.50
CA MET A 154 -2.62 -9.14 -6.79
C MET A 154 -3.28 -10.35 -6.13
N SER A 155 -4.58 -10.30 -5.82
CA SER A 155 -5.30 -11.49 -5.34
C SER A 155 -5.25 -12.66 -6.33
N ASN A 156 -4.96 -12.38 -7.60
CA ASN A 156 -4.87 -13.38 -8.68
C ASN A 156 -3.42 -13.77 -9.05
N ALA A 157 -2.40 -13.15 -8.43
CA ALA A 157 -1.00 -13.36 -8.81
C ALA A 157 -0.44 -14.71 -8.33
N GLY A 158 -0.98 -15.28 -7.25
CA GLY A 158 -0.55 -16.57 -6.70
C GLY A 158 0.89 -16.57 -6.16
N VAL A 159 1.39 -15.42 -5.70
CA VAL A 159 2.76 -15.25 -5.21
C VAL A 159 2.81 -15.24 -3.67
N PRO A 160 3.98 -15.49 -3.05
CA PRO A 160 4.12 -15.39 -1.60
C PRO A 160 3.78 -13.99 -1.06
N MET A 161 3.31 -13.93 0.18
CA MET A 161 2.89 -12.68 0.85
C MET A 161 3.98 -11.59 0.83
N ASP A 162 5.25 -11.96 1.05
CA ASP A 162 6.36 -10.99 1.06
C ASP A 162 6.52 -10.33 -0.32
N SER A 163 6.36 -11.10 -1.40
CA SER A 163 6.34 -10.58 -2.76
C SER A 163 5.13 -9.69 -3.00
N GLU A 164 3.97 -10.05 -2.42
CA GLU A 164 2.80 -9.20 -2.53
C GLU A 164 3.00 -7.84 -1.86
N ILE A 165 3.47 -7.83 -0.62
CA ILE A 165 3.69 -6.60 0.15
C ILE A 165 4.65 -5.68 -0.60
N LEU A 166 5.73 -6.25 -1.12
CA LEU A 166 6.79 -5.53 -1.81
C LEU A 166 6.28 -4.88 -3.12
N THR A 167 5.50 -5.61 -3.92
CA THR A 167 4.88 -5.06 -5.13
C THR A 167 3.80 -4.02 -4.79
N LYS A 168 2.92 -4.26 -3.81
CA LYS A 168 1.91 -3.29 -3.35
C LYS A 168 2.57 -1.97 -2.96
N ARG A 169 3.61 -2.02 -2.13
CA ARG A 169 4.34 -0.83 -1.68
C ARG A 169 4.94 -0.06 -2.85
N THR A 170 5.57 -0.77 -3.78
CA THR A 170 6.19 -0.15 -4.97
C THR A 170 5.16 0.61 -5.81
N VAL A 171 4.01 -0.02 -6.09
CA VAL A 171 2.94 0.58 -6.90
C VAL A 171 2.24 1.73 -6.17
N ILE A 172 2.01 1.62 -4.87
CA ILE A 172 1.39 2.70 -4.08
C ILE A 172 2.33 3.90 -3.98
N SER A 173 3.62 3.69 -3.67
CA SER A 173 4.62 4.76 -3.62
C SER A 173 4.71 5.52 -4.94
N MET A 174 4.70 4.79 -6.06
CA MET A 174 4.60 5.39 -7.39
C MET A 174 3.36 6.29 -7.49
N ALA A 175 2.16 5.72 -7.30
CA ALA A 175 0.91 6.43 -7.53
C ALA A 175 0.82 7.71 -6.69
N MET A 176 1.22 7.64 -5.42
CA MET A 176 1.26 8.81 -4.53
C MET A 176 2.21 9.89 -5.04
N LYS A 177 3.41 9.52 -5.51
CA LYS A 177 4.43 10.46 -5.97
C LYS A 177 4.07 11.09 -7.32
N VAL A 178 3.50 10.30 -8.22
CA VAL A 178 3.05 10.76 -9.53
C VAL A 178 1.92 11.79 -9.37
N ARG A 179 0.91 11.50 -8.55
CA ARG A 179 -0.21 12.42 -8.27
C ARG A 179 0.19 13.71 -7.55
N ALA A 180 1.30 13.70 -6.83
CA ALA A 180 1.84 14.92 -6.21
C ALA A 180 2.59 15.83 -7.21
N GLY A 181 2.82 15.38 -8.44
CA GLY A 181 3.43 16.20 -9.49
C GLY A 181 2.41 17.14 -10.15
N LYS A 182 2.60 18.46 -10.06
CA LYS A 182 1.84 19.45 -10.84
C LYS A 182 2.41 19.58 -12.26
N VAL A 183 1.85 20.44 -13.11
CA VAL A 183 2.34 20.70 -14.49
C VAL A 183 3.73 21.36 -14.47
N PHE A 184 4.69 20.88 -15.29
CA PHE A 184 6.07 21.37 -15.29
C PHE A 184 6.74 21.44 -16.68
N THR A 185 7.97 21.98 -16.74
CA THR A 185 8.81 22.05 -17.94
C THR A 185 9.45 20.69 -18.28
N LYS A 186 10.01 20.53 -19.50
CA LYS A 186 10.63 19.25 -19.93
C LYS A 186 11.79 18.80 -19.02
N VAL A 187 12.61 19.73 -18.52
CA VAL A 187 13.72 19.41 -17.60
C VAL A 187 13.20 18.93 -16.25
N ASP A 188 12.14 19.55 -15.74
CA ASP A 188 11.47 19.14 -14.51
C ASP A 188 10.85 17.74 -14.65
N MET A 189 10.36 17.39 -15.85
CA MET A 189 9.77 16.07 -16.13
C MET A 189 10.79 14.95 -16.04
N GLU A 190 12.01 15.15 -16.55
CA GLU A 190 13.09 14.15 -16.43
C GLU A 190 13.53 13.97 -14.98
N GLN A 191 13.71 15.07 -14.24
CA GLN A 191 14.05 14.99 -12.82
C GLN A 191 12.93 14.32 -12.01
N LYS A 192 11.65 14.61 -12.33
CA LYS A 192 10.50 13.95 -11.70
C LYS A 192 10.45 12.46 -12.00
N LYS A 193 10.77 12.06 -13.24
CA LYS A 193 10.87 10.64 -13.61
C LYS A 193 11.97 9.98 -12.79
N LEU A 194 13.15 10.58 -12.69
CA LEU A 194 14.23 10.07 -11.87
C LEU A 194 13.83 9.93 -10.39
N ASP A 195 13.16 10.94 -9.82
CA ASP A 195 12.66 10.90 -8.44
C ASP A 195 11.62 9.79 -8.22
N GLN A 196 10.73 9.57 -9.20
CA GLN A 196 9.72 8.50 -9.17
C GLN A 196 10.40 7.14 -9.23
N MET A 197 11.35 6.96 -10.14
CA MET A 197 12.15 5.74 -10.26
C MET A 197 12.92 5.46 -8.97
N ASN A 198 13.58 6.46 -8.39
CA ASN A 198 14.31 6.32 -7.14
C ASN A 198 13.39 5.93 -5.97
N LEU A 199 12.19 6.51 -5.90
CA LEU A 199 11.20 6.15 -4.89
C LEU A 199 10.67 4.72 -5.08
N MET A 200 10.38 4.32 -6.32
CA MET A 200 9.91 2.97 -6.61
C MET A 200 10.99 1.92 -6.33
N MET A 201 12.22 2.15 -6.79
CA MET A 201 13.37 1.29 -6.52
C MET A 201 13.63 1.15 -5.01
N SER A 202 13.64 2.26 -4.26
CA SER A 202 13.82 2.21 -2.81
C SER A 202 12.66 1.53 -2.09
N SER A 203 11.42 1.74 -2.54
CA SER A 203 10.23 1.03 -2.03
C SER A 203 10.31 -0.47 -2.31
N TYR A 204 10.86 -0.88 -3.44
CA TYR A 204 11.07 -2.29 -3.74
C TYR A 204 12.17 -2.89 -2.85
N LEU A 205 13.26 -2.16 -2.64
CA LEU A 205 14.45 -2.63 -1.92
C LEU A 205 14.41 -2.47 -0.39
N ALA A 206 13.46 -1.71 0.17
CA ALA A 206 13.48 -1.35 1.58
C ALA A 206 13.42 -2.55 2.56
N ASP A 207 12.78 -3.65 2.15
CA ASP A 207 12.51 -4.81 3.03
C ASP A 207 13.30 -6.06 2.65
N VAL A 208 14.24 -5.95 1.69
CA VAL A 208 15.02 -7.10 1.22
C VAL A 208 15.89 -7.72 2.32
N GLY A 209 16.22 -6.95 3.37
CA GLY A 209 16.91 -7.43 4.55
C GLY A 209 16.18 -8.58 5.25
N TYR A 210 14.84 -8.66 5.13
CA TYR A 210 14.09 -9.79 5.68
C TYR A 210 14.50 -11.13 5.09
N THR A 211 15.04 -11.18 3.86
CA THR A 211 15.53 -12.44 3.29
C THR A 211 16.75 -12.99 4.02
N GLN A 212 17.46 -12.17 4.79
CA GLN A 212 18.64 -12.53 5.59
C GLN A 212 18.33 -12.66 7.08
N MET A 213 17.08 -12.45 7.48
CA MET A 213 16.66 -12.44 8.88
C MET A 213 15.79 -13.65 9.23
N LYS A 214 15.87 -14.09 10.48
CA LYS A 214 14.96 -15.12 11.02
C LYS A 214 13.77 -14.43 11.68
N ILE A 215 12.76 -14.11 10.88
CA ILE A 215 11.60 -13.35 11.36
C ILE A 215 10.70 -14.25 12.20
N PRO A 216 10.39 -13.87 13.45
CA PRO A 216 9.42 -14.59 14.28
C PRO A 216 8.04 -14.56 13.62
N MET A 217 7.36 -15.71 13.56
CA MET A 217 6.04 -15.84 12.92
C MET A 217 4.86 -15.65 13.88
N GLN A 218 5.14 -15.41 15.16
CA GLN A 218 4.12 -15.23 16.19
C GLN A 218 3.57 -13.80 16.20
N LYS A 219 2.29 -13.66 16.53
CA LYS A 219 1.57 -12.36 16.52
C LYS A 219 2.07 -11.41 17.62
N ASP A 220 2.36 -11.96 18.80
CA ASP A 220 2.80 -11.20 19.96
C ASP A 220 4.32 -11.30 20.07
N LEU A 221 5.01 -10.32 19.50
CA LEU A 221 6.46 -10.24 19.51
C LEU A 221 6.96 -9.83 20.90
N LYS A 222 8.01 -10.49 21.37
CA LYS A 222 8.78 -10.01 22.53
C LYS A 222 9.49 -8.71 22.19
N VAL A 223 9.87 -7.94 23.22
CA VAL A 223 10.61 -6.68 23.03
C VAL A 223 11.90 -6.93 22.25
N GLU A 224 12.63 -8.00 22.56
CA GLU A 224 13.88 -8.35 21.88
C GLU A 224 13.65 -8.73 20.41
N GLU A 225 12.55 -9.41 20.12
CA GLU A 225 12.15 -9.79 18.75
C GLU A 225 11.75 -8.55 17.93
N PHE A 226 11.07 -7.61 18.55
CA PHE A 226 10.71 -6.33 17.93
C PHE A 226 11.97 -5.49 17.65
N GLU A 227 12.88 -5.37 18.62
CA GLU A 227 14.18 -4.70 18.40
C GLU A 227 15.02 -5.40 17.34
N TYR A 228 14.96 -6.73 17.24
CA TYR A 228 15.61 -7.48 16.16
C TYR A 228 15.03 -7.10 14.79
N ILE A 229 13.71 -7.08 14.64
CA ILE A 229 13.01 -6.71 13.40
C ILE A 229 13.37 -5.28 12.96
N LYS A 230 13.53 -4.33 13.89
CA LYS A 230 13.92 -2.95 13.57
C LYS A 230 15.26 -2.81 12.83
N ASN A 231 16.09 -3.86 12.81
CA ASN A 231 17.36 -3.83 12.08
C ASN A 231 17.21 -4.07 10.57
N HIS A 232 16.03 -4.49 10.08
CA HIS A 232 15.85 -4.78 8.66
C HIS A 232 16.24 -3.62 7.71
N PRO A 233 16.04 -2.32 8.02
CA PRO A 233 16.45 -1.26 7.10
C PRO A 233 17.97 -1.12 7.01
N ILE A 234 18.68 -1.41 8.11
CA ILE A 234 20.14 -1.43 8.14
C ILE A 234 20.64 -2.60 7.30
N ILE A 235 20.04 -3.79 7.46
CA ILE A 235 20.42 -4.99 6.70
C ILE A 235 20.12 -4.78 5.21
N SER A 236 18.92 -4.27 4.86
CA SER A 236 18.58 -3.89 3.48
C SER A 236 19.58 -2.91 2.90
N TYR A 237 19.98 -1.88 3.66
CA TYR A 237 21.01 -0.93 3.24
C TYR A 237 22.34 -1.62 2.97
N LEU A 238 22.82 -2.49 3.87
CA LEU A 238 24.08 -3.22 3.69
C LEU A 238 24.06 -4.12 2.44
N MET A 239 22.89 -4.67 2.07
CA MET A 239 22.72 -5.44 0.83
C MET A 239 22.83 -4.59 -0.44
N VAL A 240 22.54 -3.28 -0.37
CA VAL A 240 22.55 -2.37 -1.54
C VAL A 240 23.70 -1.37 -1.55
N ALA A 241 24.39 -1.18 -0.43
CA ALA A 241 25.34 -0.07 -0.22
C ALA A 241 26.47 -0.04 -1.27
N ASN A 242 26.99 -1.21 -1.62
CA ASN A 242 28.14 -1.36 -2.52
C ASN A 242 27.73 -1.57 -3.99
N LEU A 243 26.46 -1.41 -4.34
CA LEU A 243 26.01 -1.54 -5.72
C LEU A 243 26.26 -0.23 -6.48
N PRO A 244 27.18 -0.21 -7.46
CA PRO A 244 27.48 1.00 -8.22
C PRO A 244 26.33 1.40 -9.16
N ASP A 245 25.48 0.44 -9.53
CA ASP A 245 24.32 0.63 -10.40
C ASP A 245 23.11 1.28 -9.67
N LEU A 246 23.24 1.58 -8.37
CA LEU A 246 22.20 2.23 -7.58
C LEU A 246 22.63 3.64 -7.16
N ASP A 247 21.74 4.59 -7.39
CA ASP A 247 21.86 5.97 -6.91
C ASP A 247 21.91 6.03 -5.38
N ASP A 248 22.72 6.92 -4.83
CA ASP A 248 22.88 7.07 -3.38
C ASP A 248 21.60 7.54 -2.68
N ASN A 249 20.70 8.24 -3.39
CA ASN A 249 19.38 8.56 -2.87
C ASN A 249 18.55 7.30 -2.64
N ILE A 250 18.63 6.30 -3.53
CA ILE A 250 17.93 5.01 -3.34
C ILE A 250 18.44 4.34 -2.07
N LYS A 251 19.76 4.26 -1.90
CA LYS A 251 20.40 3.65 -0.72
C LYS A 251 20.00 4.39 0.56
N THR A 252 19.96 5.71 0.51
CA THR A 252 19.53 6.57 1.63
C THR A 252 18.07 6.31 2.00
N LEU A 253 17.18 6.23 1.01
CA LEU A 253 15.76 5.95 1.22
C LEU A 253 15.54 4.55 1.80
N VAL A 254 16.26 3.54 1.30
CA VAL A 254 16.25 2.17 1.87
C VAL A 254 16.62 2.17 3.35
N LEU A 255 17.69 2.89 3.74
CA LEU A 255 18.12 2.96 5.13
C LEU A 255 17.12 3.70 6.05
N ASN A 256 16.44 4.71 5.52
CA ASN A 256 15.65 5.65 6.30
C ASN A 256 14.12 5.45 6.18
N HIS A 257 13.62 4.36 5.58
CA HIS A 257 12.19 4.24 5.26
C HIS A 257 11.24 4.13 6.48
N HIS A 258 11.73 3.81 7.69
CA HIS A 258 10.97 3.93 8.95
C HIS A 258 11.22 5.22 9.72
N ARG A 259 12.08 6.10 9.20
CA ARG A 259 12.48 7.31 9.92
C ARG A 259 11.32 8.32 9.94
N PRO A 260 10.81 8.71 11.12
CA PRO A 260 9.78 9.72 11.20
C PRO A 260 10.33 11.11 10.84
N HIS A 261 9.48 11.97 10.29
CA HIS A 261 9.83 13.32 9.85
C HIS A 261 10.31 14.23 11.00
N LYS A 262 9.73 14.08 12.19
CA LYS A 262 10.23 14.63 13.46
C LYS A 262 10.64 13.43 14.30
N GLY A 263 11.89 13.40 14.78
CA GLY A 263 12.49 12.22 15.40
C GLY A 263 11.67 11.56 16.51
N GLU A 264 12.12 10.35 16.88
CA GLU A 264 11.48 9.39 17.80
C GLU A 264 10.13 8.85 17.27
N GLY A 265 10.17 7.62 16.74
CA GLY A 265 9.02 6.86 16.30
C GLY A 265 9.18 5.40 16.70
N MET A 266 8.06 4.70 16.88
CA MET A 266 8.04 3.31 17.39
C MET A 266 8.92 2.36 16.56
N ASN A 267 9.05 2.61 15.25
CA ASN A 267 9.82 1.78 14.31
C ASN A 267 11.17 2.39 13.91
N ASN A 268 11.63 3.44 14.60
CA ASN A 268 12.89 4.09 14.26
C ASN A 268 14.08 3.13 14.48
N ASN A 269 14.85 2.91 13.42
CA ASN A 269 16.04 2.05 13.39
C ASN A 269 17.34 2.80 13.75
N TYR A 270 17.29 4.11 13.97
CA TYR A 270 18.45 4.89 14.41
C TYR A 270 18.57 4.95 15.92
N PRO A 271 19.79 4.85 16.47
CA PRO A 271 20.02 5.08 17.90
C PRO A 271 19.50 6.46 18.30
N GLN A 272 18.78 6.52 19.44
CA GLN A 272 18.20 7.78 19.89
C GLN A 272 19.30 8.82 20.10
N PRO A 273 19.13 10.08 19.64
CA PRO A 273 20.11 11.13 19.82
C PRO A 273 20.54 11.29 21.28
N LYS A 274 19.61 11.13 22.24
CA LYS A 274 19.90 11.16 23.67
C LYS A 274 20.93 10.10 24.11
N VAL A 275 20.77 8.85 23.64
CA VAL A 275 21.69 7.75 23.93
C VAL A 275 23.07 8.02 23.33
N LEU A 276 23.10 8.57 22.11
CA LEU A 276 24.33 8.89 21.40
C LEU A 276 25.07 10.05 22.07
N VAL A 277 24.37 11.13 22.42
CA VAL A 277 24.92 12.29 23.16
C VAL A 277 25.43 11.85 24.53
N HIS A 278 24.70 10.99 25.24
CA HIS A 278 25.15 10.45 26.53
C HIS A 278 26.45 9.64 26.38
N LYS A 279 26.52 8.71 25.41
CA LYS A 279 27.75 7.96 25.11
C LYS A 279 28.92 8.88 24.73
N LEU A 280 28.67 9.89 23.90
CA LEU A 280 29.70 10.86 23.49
C LEU A 280 30.20 11.69 24.67
N ASN A 281 29.33 12.08 25.60
CA ASN A 281 29.73 12.79 26.82
C ASN A 281 30.56 11.89 27.74
N LEU A 282 30.20 10.62 27.91
CA LEU A 282 31.01 9.65 28.64
C LEU A 282 32.41 9.49 28.03
N TYR A 283 32.52 9.36 26.70
CA TYR A 283 33.82 9.31 26.04
C TYR A 283 34.62 10.61 26.22
N LYS A 284 33.97 11.77 26.16
CA LYS A 284 34.61 13.07 26.38
C LYS A 284 35.17 13.20 27.81
N GLU A 285 34.44 12.72 28.82
CA GLU A 285 34.90 12.68 30.20
C GLU A 285 36.09 11.74 30.38
N ASN A 286 36.03 10.54 29.81
CA ASN A 286 37.14 9.58 29.85
C ASN A 286 38.40 10.12 29.16
N ILE A 287 38.28 10.79 28.02
CA ILE A 287 39.43 11.42 27.33
C ILE A 287 40.02 12.56 28.16
N ARG A 288 39.18 13.31 28.91
CA ARG A 288 39.64 14.37 29.81
C ARG A 288 40.35 13.84 31.05
N MET A 289 40.05 12.62 31.51
CA MET A 289 40.75 12.00 32.63
C MET A 289 42.10 11.36 32.24
N ILE A 290 42.36 11.18 30.93
CA ILE A 290 43.60 10.61 30.40
C ILE A 290 44.63 11.71 30.03
N ARG A 291 44.23 12.98 30.04
CA ARG A 291 45.11 14.15 29.87
C ARG A 291 45.38 14.82 31.20
#